data_AF-A0A7C4LQ04-F1
#
_entry.id   AF-A0A7C4LQ04-F1
#
_cell.length_a   1.000
_cell.length_b   1.000
_cell.length_c   1.000
_cell.angle_alpha   90.00
_cell.angle_beta   90.00
_cell.angle_gamma   90.00
#
_symmetry.space_group_name_H-M   'P 1'
#
loop_
_entity.id
_entity.type
_entity.pdbx_description
1 polymer ?
#
loop_
_entity_poly.entity_id
_entity_poly.type
_entity_poly.pdbx_seq_one_letter_code
_entity_poly.pdbx_strand_id
1 'polypeptide(L)'
;MPRRRSGVVVLEFVIAMPLIFFTTLGVFEFVILGLLIHAGTMASLEAAREGAKVFPAALPFDNNAPLDFDPDGNDDVADRVALVAEKYLSIYGLDVEPLPVPGRSTAVVQIKRDPVGAPPMETALRGNNTIFFTQTGVDPNDGELIVTVAFRYVDPLDPTGNGNPLPDWLSFFNFSLNSATIRFQLTSRQALE
;
A
#
# COMPACT_ATOMS: atom_id res chain seq x y z
N MET A 1 -33.09 -42.12 36.35
CA MET A 1 -33.29 -40.77 35.81
C MET A 1 -31.94 -40.25 35.31
N PRO A 2 -31.73 -40.09 34.00
CA PRO A 2 -30.45 -39.61 33.49
C PRO A 2 -30.25 -38.15 33.93
N ARG A 3 -29.16 -37.89 34.65
CA ARG A 3 -28.76 -36.57 35.16
C ARG A 3 -28.66 -35.54 34.03
N ARG A 4 -29.16 -34.33 34.29
CA ARG A 4 -29.04 -33.11 33.46
C ARG A 4 -27.63 -32.96 32.86
N ARG A 5 -27.43 -33.45 31.62
CA ARG A 5 -26.25 -33.12 30.80
C ARG A 5 -26.40 -31.80 30.05
N SER A 6 -27.61 -31.22 30.02
CA SER A 6 -27.88 -29.98 29.30
C SER A 6 -27.08 -28.78 29.80
N GLY A 7 -26.81 -28.67 31.12
CA GLY A 7 -26.04 -27.56 31.68
C GLY A 7 -24.57 -27.55 31.26
N VAL A 8 -23.97 -28.74 31.09
CA VAL A 8 -22.57 -28.87 30.65
C VAL A 8 -22.43 -28.54 29.17
N VAL A 9 -23.37 -29.01 28.33
CA VAL A 9 -23.38 -28.72 26.89
C VAL A 9 -23.60 -27.23 26.62
N VAL A 10 -24.47 -26.57 27.39
CA VAL A 10 -24.69 -25.13 27.26
C VAL A 10 -23.45 -24.33 27.68
N LEU A 11 -22.77 -24.73 28.77
CA LEU A 11 -21.54 -24.05 29.20
C LEU A 11 -20.41 -24.20 28.19
N GLU A 12 -20.23 -25.41 27.65
CA GLU A 12 -19.25 -25.70 26.60
C GLU A 12 -19.53 -24.86 25.34
N PHE A 13 -20.78 -24.76 24.92
CA PHE A 13 -21.17 -23.92 23.77
C PHE A 13 -20.91 -22.43 24.02
N VAL A 14 -21.23 -21.92 25.22
CA VAL A 14 -21.02 -20.51 25.58
C VAL A 14 -19.54 -20.14 25.59
N ILE A 15 -18.65 -21.06 25.94
CA ILE A 15 -17.20 -20.82 25.92
C ILE A 15 -16.60 -21.04 24.52
N ALA A 16 -17.03 -22.09 23.82
CA ALA A 16 -16.47 -22.44 22.51
C ALA A 16 -16.91 -21.47 21.40
N MET A 17 -18.16 -20.99 21.43
CA MET A 17 -18.72 -20.17 20.34
C MET A 17 -17.97 -18.84 20.13
N PRO A 18 -17.66 -18.04 21.17
CA PRO A 18 -16.84 -16.84 21.01
C PRO A 18 -15.43 -17.14 20.46
N LEU A 19 -14.81 -18.24 20.91
CA LEU A 19 -13.46 -18.62 20.50
C LEU A 19 -13.44 -19.03 19.01
N ILE A 20 -14.42 -19.81 18.57
CA ILE A 20 -14.61 -20.17 17.16
C ILE A 20 -14.88 -18.92 16.32
N PHE A 21 -15.69 -17.99 16.84
CA PHE A 21 -16.00 -16.74 16.14
C PHE A 21 -14.76 -15.85 15.95
N PHE A 22 -13.97 -15.61 17.00
CA PHE A 22 -12.74 -14.81 16.91
C PHE A 22 -11.69 -15.45 16.02
N THR A 23 -11.50 -16.77 16.13
CA THR A 23 -10.56 -17.47 15.26
C THR A 23 -10.99 -17.42 13.80
N THR A 24 -12.29 -17.55 13.52
CA THR A 24 -12.83 -17.41 12.16
C THR A 24 -12.59 -16.01 11.61
N LEU A 25 -12.91 -14.96 12.38
CA LEU A 25 -12.64 -13.57 11.98
C LEU A 25 -11.15 -13.34 11.72
N GLY A 26 -10.27 -13.82 12.60
CA GLY A 26 -8.82 -13.68 12.42
C GLY A 26 -8.30 -14.39 11.17
N VAL A 27 -8.84 -15.56 10.82
CA VAL A 27 -8.49 -16.24 9.56
C VAL A 27 -8.91 -15.40 8.35
N PHE A 28 -10.12 -14.84 8.35
CA PHE A 28 -10.57 -13.99 7.25
C PHE A 28 -9.71 -12.72 7.11
N GLU A 29 -9.45 -12.05 8.22
CA GLU A 29 -8.63 -10.84 8.23
C GLU A 29 -7.21 -11.12 7.72
N PHE A 30 -6.60 -12.23 8.17
CA PHE A 30 -5.27 -12.64 7.71
C PHE A 30 -5.23 -12.96 6.20
N VAL A 31 -6.28 -13.59 5.65
CA VAL A 31 -6.36 -13.87 4.22
C VAL A 31 -6.49 -12.59 3.40
N ILE A 32 -7.31 -11.63 3.83
CA ILE A 32 -7.44 -10.32 3.19
C ILE A 32 -6.09 -9.58 3.22
N LEU A 33 -5.40 -9.63 4.36
CA LEU A 33 -4.07 -9.05 4.52
C LEU A 33 -3.06 -9.65 3.53
N GLY A 34 -3.05 -10.97 3.38
CA GLY A 34 -2.18 -11.68 2.45
C GLY A 34 -2.43 -11.28 0.99
N LEU A 35 -3.70 -11.12 0.60
CA LEU A 35 -4.07 -10.65 -0.75
C LEU A 35 -3.57 -9.23 -1.01
N LEU A 36 -3.64 -8.34 -0.02
CA LEU A 36 -3.20 -6.97 -0.19
C LEU A 36 -1.68 -6.83 -0.23
N ILE A 37 -0.96 -7.59 0.59
CA ILE A 37 0.51 -7.66 0.50
C ILE A 37 0.92 -8.16 -0.89
N HIS A 38 0.22 -9.15 -1.43
CA HIS A 38 0.43 -9.62 -2.79
C HIS A 38 0.19 -8.50 -3.82
N ALA A 39 -0.90 -7.75 -3.68
CA ALA A 39 -1.23 -6.62 -4.54
C ALA A 39 -0.16 -5.54 -4.54
N GLY A 40 0.24 -5.09 -3.35
CA GLY A 40 1.30 -4.09 -3.19
C GLY A 40 2.65 -4.56 -3.74
N THR A 41 2.94 -5.86 -3.63
CA THR A 41 4.18 -6.44 -4.14
C THR A 41 4.17 -6.38 -5.67
N MET A 42 3.08 -6.83 -6.29
CA MET A 42 2.89 -6.77 -7.74
C MET A 42 2.90 -5.34 -8.27
N ALA A 43 2.23 -4.41 -7.56
CA ALA A 43 2.22 -3.00 -7.89
C ALA A 43 3.64 -2.42 -7.89
N SER A 44 4.42 -2.64 -6.82
CA SER A 44 5.80 -2.15 -6.73
C SER A 44 6.71 -2.75 -7.82
N LEU A 45 6.56 -4.04 -8.12
CA LEU A 45 7.36 -4.74 -9.13
C LEU A 45 7.08 -4.23 -10.55
N GLU A 46 5.81 -4.19 -10.97
CA GLU A 46 5.48 -3.77 -12.33
C GLU A 46 5.67 -2.26 -12.50
N ALA A 47 5.44 -1.45 -11.44
CA ALA A 47 5.73 -0.02 -11.47
C ALA A 47 7.23 0.25 -11.66
N ALA A 48 8.11 -0.45 -10.92
CA ALA A 48 9.55 -0.34 -11.13
C ALA A 48 9.98 -0.81 -12.52
N ARG A 49 9.36 -1.89 -13.02
CA ARG A 49 9.62 -2.41 -14.36
C ARG A 49 9.23 -1.42 -15.44
N GLU A 50 8.08 -0.76 -15.30
CA GLU A 50 7.66 0.26 -16.27
C GLU A 50 8.58 1.48 -16.22
N GLY A 51 8.98 1.92 -15.02
CA GLY A 51 9.96 2.99 -14.83
C GLY A 51 11.30 2.72 -15.54
N ALA A 52 11.75 1.46 -15.55
CA ALA A 52 12.95 1.06 -16.29
C ALA A 52 12.73 1.03 -17.82
N LYS A 53 11.56 0.59 -18.31
CA LYS A 53 11.26 0.56 -19.76
C LYS A 53 11.19 1.96 -20.38
N VAL A 54 10.74 2.95 -19.64
CA VAL A 54 10.63 4.34 -20.11
C VAL A 54 11.94 5.11 -19.96
N PHE A 55 12.99 4.46 -19.46
CA PHE A 55 14.33 5.02 -19.38
C PHE A 55 15.23 4.45 -20.50
N PRO A 56 16.17 5.24 -21.06
CA PRO A 56 16.29 6.69 -21.04
C PRO A 56 15.48 7.27 -22.21
N ALA A 57 14.17 7.49 -22.05
CA ALA A 57 13.35 8.08 -23.10
C ALA A 57 13.32 9.61 -22.98
N ALA A 58 12.88 10.28 -24.05
CA ALA A 58 12.73 11.73 -24.19
C ALA A 58 11.80 12.43 -23.15
N LEU A 59 11.32 11.69 -22.15
CA LEU A 59 10.42 12.19 -21.11
C LEU A 59 11.22 12.70 -19.91
N PRO A 60 10.84 13.84 -19.33
CA PRO A 60 11.38 14.29 -18.05
C PRO A 60 11.09 13.27 -16.94
N PHE A 61 11.91 13.27 -15.87
CA PHE A 61 11.67 12.40 -14.71
C PHE A 61 10.37 12.75 -13.99
N ASP A 62 10.22 14.03 -13.69
CA ASP A 62 9.07 14.65 -13.07
C ASP A 62 8.99 16.08 -13.64
N ASN A 63 7.93 16.41 -14.36
CA ASN A 63 7.69 17.75 -14.90
C ASN A 63 6.66 18.54 -14.09
N ASN A 64 6.08 17.94 -13.05
CA ASN A 64 5.12 18.58 -12.16
C ASN A 64 5.80 19.70 -11.37
N ALA A 65 5.76 20.92 -11.91
CA ALA A 65 6.26 22.10 -11.21
C ALA A 65 5.36 22.41 -10.00
N PRO A 66 5.84 23.15 -8.99
CA PRO A 66 4.99 23.63 -7.91
C PRO A 66 3.87 24.47 -8.52
N LEU A 67 2.62 23.97 -8.44
CA LEU A 67 1.39 24.55 -9.02
C LEU A 67 1.10 24.22 -10.50
N ASP A 68 1.94 23.43 -11.16
CA ASP A 68 1.59 22.81 -12.44
C ASP A 68 0.91 21.48 -12.13
N PHE A 69 -0.42 21.56 -12.05
CA PHE A 69 -1.26 20.38 -11.96
C PHE A 69 -1.43 19.91 -13.40
N ASP A 70 -0.57 19.02 -13.88
CA ASP A 70 -0.80 18.32 -15.14
C ASP A 70 -1.49 16.97 -14.86
N PRO A 71 -2.83 16.91 -14.84
CA PRO A 71 -3.56 15.65 -14.77
C PRO A 71 -3.69 14.94 -16.14
N ASP A 72 -3.22 15.54 -17.24
CA ASP A 72 -3.69 15.21 -18.59
C ASP A 72 -2.63 14.61 -19.54
N GLY A 73 -1.42 14.27 -19.08
CA GLY A 73 -0.45 13.54 -19.87
C GLY A 73 0.32 12.50 -19.06
N ASN A 74 0.29 11.22 -19.45
CA ASN A 74 1.31 10.24 -19.05
C ASN A 74 2.68 10.60 -19.68
N ASP A 75 3.17 11.80 -19.40
CA ASP A 75 4.21 12.52 -20.15
C ASP A 75 5.53 12.65 -19.38
N ASP A 76 5.55 12.23 -18.12
CA ASP A 76 6.76 12.02 -17.34
C ASP A 76 6.92 10.55 -16.88
N VAL A 77 8.07 10.24 -16.28
CA VAL A 77 8.35 8.89 -15.77
C VAL A 77 7.54 8.59 -14.51
N ALA A 78 7.40 9.56 -13.61
CA ALA A 78 6.76 9.37 -12.31
C ALA A 78 5.27 9.05 -12.42
N ASP A 79 4.55 9.66 -13.35
CA ASP A 79 3.12 9.45 -13.62
C ASP A 79 2.87 8.08 -14.22
N ARG A 80 3.72 7.66 -15.16
CA ARG A 80 3.63 6.30 -15.74
C ARG A 80 3.83 5.22 -14.69
N VAL A 81 4.81 5.41 -13.81
CA VAL A 81 5.08 4.50 -12.69
C VAL A 81 3.88 4.47 -11.74
N ALA A 82 3.31 5.63 -11.41
CA ALA A 82 2.14 5.72 -10.53
C ALA A 82 0.88 5.11 -11.14
N LEU A 83 0.62 5.32 -12.42
CA LEU A 83 -0.53 4.74 -13.14
C LEU A 83 -0.45 3.22 -13.21
N VAL A 84 0.75 2.67 -13.41
CA VAL A 84 0.96 1.22 -13.33
C VAL A 84 0.73 0.72 -11.91
N ALA A 85 1.25 1.41 -10.88
CA ALA A 85 0.99 1.03 -9.49
C ALA A 85 -0.52 1.05 -9.18
N GLU A 86 -1.22 2.12 -9.56
CA GLU A 86 -2.66 2.29 -9.39
C GLU A 86 -3.45 1.16 -10.05
N LYS A 87 -3.08 0.73 -11.26
CA LYS A 87 -3.75 -0.38 -11.96
C LYS A 87 -3.80 -1.67 -11.14
N TYR A 88 -2.74 -1.98 -10.38
CA TYR A 88 -2.70 -3.17 -9.52
C TYR A 88 -3.36 -2.95 -8.17
N LEU A 89 -3.28 -1.73 -7.65
CA LEU A 89 -3.83 -1.34 -6.36
C LEU A 89 -5.36 -1.17 -6.41
N SER A 90 -5.90 -0.65 -7.51
CA SER A 90 -7.32 -0.36 -7.70
C SER A 90 -8.22 -1.59 -7.67
N ILE A 91 -7.66 -2.76 -8.00
CA ILE A 91 -8.35 -4.06 -7.85
C ILE A 91 -8.79 -4.27 -6.38
N TYR A 92 -8.05 -3.72 -5.43
CA TYR A 92 -8.27 -3.86 -3.99
C TYR A 92 -8.82 -2.57 -3.35
N GLY A 93 -9.36 -1.65 -4.15
CA GLY A 93 -9.91 -0.39 -3.65
C GLY A 93 -8.84 0.59 -3.14
N LEU A 94 -7.57 0.38 -3.52
CA LEU A 94 -6.48 1.31 -3.28
C LEU A 94 -6.28 2.20 -4.52
N ASP A 95 -6.19 3.50 -4.29
CA ASP A 95 -6.02 4.55 -5.28
C ASP A 95 -4.73 5.34 -5.04
N VAL A 96 -4.16 5.83 -6.14
CA VAL A 96 -2.97 6.68 -6.15
C VAL A 96 -3.28 7.86 -7.03
N GLU A 97 -3.37 9.04 -6.45
CA GLU A 97 -3.53 10.27 -7.23
C GLU A 97 -2.21 10.58 -7.98
N PRO A 98 -2.29 11.13 -9.22
CA PRO A 98 -1.12 11.48 -10.02
C PRO A 98 -0.30 12.63 -9.42
N LEU A 99 -0.77 13.24 -8.34
CA LEU A 99 -0.03 14.27 -7.62
C LEU A 99 0.01 13.97 -6.13
N PRO A 100 1.04 14.46 -5.41
CA PRO A 100 1.17 14.29 -3.98
C PRO A 100 0.18 15.20 -3.23
N VAL A 101 -1.06 14.75 -3.04
CA VAL A 101 -2.10 15.55 -2.37
C VAL A 101 -2.35 15.05 -0.94
N PRO A 102 -2.33 15.94 0.08
CA PRO A 102 -2.61 15.54 1.45
C PRO A 102 -4.00 14.96 1.60
N GLY A 103 -4.06 13.69 1.98
CA GLY A 103 -5.29 13.07 2.42
C GLY A 103 -6.35 12.83 1.34
N ARG A 104 -6.00 12.81 0.05
CA ARG A 104 -6.99 12.50 -1.01
C ARG A 104 -7.00 11.05 -1.48
N SER A 105 -5.87 10.34 -1.41
CA SER A 105 -5.79 8.91 -1.77
C SER A 105 -5.49 8.00 -0.57
N THR A 106 -5.65 6.71 -0.79
CA THR A 106 -5.42 5.61 0.18
C THR A 106 -3.95 5.17 0.23
N ALA A 107 -3.21 5.34 -0.88
CA ALA A 107 -1.82 4.93 -1.01
C ALA A 107 -0.91 6.09 -1.44
N VAL A 108 0.39 5.91 -1.20
CA VAL A 108 1.48 6.78 -1.64
C VAL A 108 2.51 5.96 -2.41
N VAL A 109 3.05 6.54 -3.47
CA VAL A 109 4.12 5.96 -4.28
C VAL A 109 5.29 6.93 -4.30
N GLN A 110 6.48 6.45 -3.95
CA GLN A 110 7.73 7.18 -4.13
C GLN A 110 8.57 6.50 -5.19
N ILE A 111 9.08 7.32 -6.09
CA ILE A 111 10.01 6.93 -7.14
C ILE A 111 11.33 7.63 -6.83
N LYS A 112 12.42 6.85 -6.73
CA LYS A 112 13.78 7.38 -6.69
C LYS A 112 14.57 6.84 -7.87
N ARG A 113 15.38 7.70 -8.46
CA ARG A 113 16.23 7.36 -9.60
C ARG A 113 17.60 7.99 -9.43
N ASP A 114 18.64 7.22 -9.69
CA ASP A 114 20.00 7.75 -9.83
C ASP A 114 20.43 7.61 -11.31
N PRO A 115 20.35 8.68 -12.12
CA PRO A 115 20.64 8.61 -13.55
C PRO A 115 22.14 8.49 -13.82
N VAL A 116 22.52 7.63 -14.78
CA VAL A 116 23.92 7.34 -15.10
C VAL A 116 24.71 8.61 -15.45
N GLY A 117 25.68 8.96 -14.63
CA GLY A 117 26.59 10.09 -14.87
C GLY A 117 25.95 11.48 -14.78
N ALA A 118 24.75 11.61 -14.20
CA ALA A 118 24.01 12.88 -14.11
C ALA A 118 23.48 13.16 -12.68
N PRO A 119 24.35 13.36 -11.67
CA PRO A 119 23.88 13.77 -10.33
C PRO A 119 23.15 15.12 -10.37
N PRO A 120 22.16 15.37 -9.49
CA PRO A 120 21.79 14.59 -8.30
C PRO A 120 20.72 13.50 -8.52
N MET A 121 20.60 12.58 -7.56
CA MET A 121 19.48 11.63 -7.46
C MET A 121 18.15 12.37 -7.51
N GLU A 122 17.24 11.87 -8.34
CA GLU A 122 15.92 12.44 -8.53
C GLU A 122 14.89 11.68 -7.68
N THR A 123 13.92 12.39 -7.11
CA THR A 123 12.88 11.80 -6.26
C THR A 123 11.53 12.43 -6.58
N ALA A 124 10.53 11.59 -6.83
CA ALA A 124 9.15 11.99 -7.09
C ALA A 124 8.20 11.29 -6.11
N LEU A 125 7.11 11.96 -5.75
CA LEU A 125 6.06 11.44 -4.87
C LEU A 125 4.71 11.56 -5.56
N ARG A 126 3.87 10.53 -5.42
CA ARG A 126 2.52 10.44 -5.97
C ARG A 126 1.55 9.90 -4.91
N GLY A 127 0.28 10.30 -4.95
CA GLY A 127 -0.74 9.90 -3.97
C GLY A 127 -0.69 10.66 -2.64
N ASN A 128 -0.99 9.97 -1.53
CA ASN A 128 -1.26 10.62 -0.25
C ASN A 128 0.03 10.92 0.52
N ASN A 129 0.50 12.16 0.40
CA ASN A 129 1.75 12.61 1.02
C ASN A 129 1.71 12.70 2.57
N THR A 130 0.57 12.42 3.22
CA THR A 130 0.50 12.30 4.69
C THR A 130 0.93 10.92 5.16
N ILE A 131 1.03 9.93 4.28
CA ILE A 131 1.49 8.59 4.61
C ILE A 131 3.02 8.64 4.65
N PHE A 132 3.59 8.73 5.86
CA PHE A 132 5.04 8.63 6.01
C PHE A 132 5.46 7.16 5.90
N PHE A 133 6.56 6.90 5.22
CA PHE A 133 7.18 5.59 5.11
C PHE A 133 8.70 5.78 5.02
N THR A 134 9.43 4.71 5.32
CA THR A 134 10.88 4.68 5.13
C THR A 134 11.15 3.60 4.10
N GLN A 135 11.64 3.98 2.92
CA GLN A 135 12.05 3.02 1.89
C GLN A 135 12.81 1.84 2.51
N THR A 136 12.45 0.62 2.12
CA THR A 136 13.18 -0.56 2.58
C THR A 136 14.44 -0.72 1.75
N GLY A 137 15.60 -0.84 2.41
CA GLY A 137 16.90 -1.03 1.74
C GLY A 137 17.66 0.27 1.50
N VAL A 138 18.76 0.19 0.73
CA VAL A 138 19.60 1.34 0.40
C VAL A 138 19.02 2.12 -0.79
N ASP A 139 19.41 3.39 -0.92
CA ASP A 139 19.07 4.24 -2.06
C ASP A 139 19.56 3.62 -3.40
N PRO A 140 18.99 4.05 -4.55
CA PRO A 140 19.45 3.58 -5.86
C PRO A 140 20.93 3.92 -6.09
N ASN A 141 21.67 3.01 -6.71
CA ASN A 141 23.00 3.30 -7.24
C ASN A 141 22.91 3.83 -8.68
N ASP A 142 24.05 4.27 -9.24
CA ASP A 142 24.19 4.75 -10.63
C ASP A 142 23.48 3.82 -11.62
N GLY A 143 22.47 4.34 -12.33
CA GLY A 143 21.64 3.57 -13.26
C GLY A 143 20.63 2.66 -12.57
N GLU A 144 20.10 3.01 -11.41
CA GLU A 144 19.03 2.26 -10.74
C GLU A 144 17.78 3.13 -10.50
N LEU A 145 16.63 2.46 -10.51
CA LEU A 145 15.34 3.03 -10.13
C LEU A 145 14.72 2.18 -9.02
N ILE A 146 14.22 2.85 -7.99
CA ILE A 146 13.52 2.25 -6.86
C ILE A 146 12.12 2.83 -6.78
N VAL A 147 11.13 1.95 -6.64
CA VAL A 147 9.74 2.32 -6.40
C VAL A 147 9.31 1.76 -5.06
N THR A 148 8.83 2.63 -4.19
CA THR A 148 8.24 2.27 -2.91
C THR A 148 6.75 2.60 -2.91
N VAL A 149 5.92 1.60 -2.68
CA VAL A 149 4.48 1.73 -2.48
C VAL A 149 4.18 1.60 -1.00
N ALA A 150 3.41 2.53 -0.43
CA ALA A 150 2.96 2.45 0.95
C ALA A 150 1.48 2.80 1.13
N PHE A 151 0.82 2.12 2.06
CA PHE A 151 -0.57 2.37 2.45
C PHE A 151 -0.79 2.00 3.91
N ARG A 152 -1.88 2.50 4.50
CA ARG A 152 -2.21 2.28 5.92
C ARG A 152 -3.18 1.12 6.10
N TYR A 153 -3.02 0.40 7.21
CA TYR A 153 -4.08 -0.42 7.77
C TYR A 153 -5.11 0.52 8.42
N VAL A 154 -6.42 0.31 8.19
CA VAL A 154 -7.45 1.26 8.61
C VAL A 154 -8.29 0.64 9.73
N ASP A 155 -8.48 1.42 10.80
CA ASP A 155 -9.49 1.09 11.80
C ASP A 155 -10.86 1.45 11.22
N PRO A 156 -11.83 0.51 11.12
CA PRO A 156 -13.17 0.81 10.61
C PRO A 156 -13.93 1.84 11.47
N LEU A 157 -13.43 2.19 12.65
CA LEU A 157 -13.94 3.25 13.52
C LEU A 157 -13.25 4.60 13.31
N ASP A 158 -12.22 4.70 12.46
CA ASP A 158 -11.54 5.95 12.11
C ASP A 158 -12.19 6.59 10.86
N PRO A 159 -13.05 7.64 11.03
CA PRO A 159 -13.69 8.32 9.92
C PRO A 159 -12.72 9.19 9.09
N THR A 160 -11.45 9.28 9.50
CA THR A 160 -10.39 10.00 8.78
C THR A 160 -9.55 9.08 7.89
N GLY A 161 -9.81 7.77 7.92
CA GLY A 161 -9.23 6.80 6.99
C GLY A 161 -9.74 7.07 5.57
N ASN A 162 -8.88 7.62 4.72
CA ASN A 162 -9.20 7.81 3.30
C ASN A 162 -9.35 6.45 2.64
N GLY A 163 -10.59 5.99 2.48
CA GLY A 163 -10.91 4.72 1.84
C GLY A 163 -10.50 3.51 2.68
N ASN A 164 -11.25 2.41 2.53
CA ASN A 164 -11.09 1.20 3.33
C ASN A 164 -10.33 0.13 2.53
N PRO A 165 -9.00 -0.04 2.69
CA PRO A 165 -8.28 -1.15 2.07
C PRO A 165 -8.16 -2.39 2.97
N LEU A 166 -8.17 -2.21 4.30
CA LEU A 166 -7.94 -3.28 5.27
C LEU A 166 -8.86 -3.09 6.47
N PRO A 167 -9.87 -3.95 6.65
CA PRO A 167 -10.72 -3.87 7.83
C PRO A 167 -10.04 -4.48 9.06
N ASP A 168 -9.96 -3.72 10.14
CA ASP A 168 -9.63 -4.23 11.48
C ASP A 168 -10.87 -4.78 12.19
N TRP A 169 -11.30 -6.00 11.85
CA TRP A 169 -12.49 -6.60 12.46
C TRP A 169 -12.24 -7.12 13.88
N LEU A 170 -10.99 -7.39 14.24
CA LEU A 170 -10.62 -7.83 15.58
C LEU A 170 -10.49 -6.65 16.57
N SER A 171 -10.36 -5.40 16.09
CA SER A 171 -10.39 -4.18 16.92
C SER A 171 -11.60 -4.11 17.86
N PHE A 172 -12.78 -4.52 17.40
CA PHE A 172 -14.02 -4.54 18.19
C PHE A 172 -13.92 -5.40 19.45
N PHE A 173 -12.97 -6.33 19.49
CA PHE A 173 -12.69 -7.22 20.61
C PHE A 173 -11.41 -6.85 21.36
N ASN A 174 -10.91 -5.61 21.19
CA ASN A 174 -9.62 -5.12 21.70
C ASN A 174 -8.40 -5.90 21.17
N PHE A 175 -8.55 -6.58 20.03
CA PHE A 175 -7.45 -7.20 19.31
C PHE A 175 -7.17 -6.37 18.05
N SER A 176 -6.61 -5.18 18.24
CA SER A 176 -6.26 -4.30 17.11
C SER A 176 -4.76 -4.34 16.83
N LEU A 177 -4.44 -4.43 15.56
CA LEU A 177 -3.15 -4.08 15.01
C LEU A 177 -3.15 -2.56 14.79
N ASN A 178 -2.49 -1.79 15.67
CA ASN A 178 -2.54 -0.32 15.65
C ASN A 178 -2.35 0.27 14.22
N SER A 179 -3.44 0.81 13.67
CA SER A 179 -3.57 1.37 12.32
C SER A 179 -2.68 2.59 12.06
N ALA A 180 -2.39 3.38 13.11
CA ALA A 180 -1.52 4.55 12.99
C ALA A 180 -0.04 4.18 12.78
N THR A 181 0.37 3.03 13.31
CA THR A 181 1.74 2.50 13.24
C THR A 181 1.93 1.42 12.19
N ILE A 182 0.92 0.60 11.90
CA ILE A 182 1.04 -0.52 10.96
C ILE A 182 0.76 -0.02 9.55
N ARG A 183 1.84 0.04 8.79
CA ARG A 183 1.88 0.48 7.40
C ARG A 183 2.53 -0.63 6.60
N PHE A 184 1.97 -0.90 5.43
CA PHE A 184 2.61 -1.80 4.48
C PHE A 184 3.47 -0.96 3.57
N GLN A 185 4.74 -1.34 3.44
CA GLN A 185 5.69 -0.71 2.53
C GLN A 185 6.35 -1.78 1.69
N LEU A 186 6.28 -1.61 0.38
CA LEU A 186 6.78 -2.58 -0.59
C LEU A 186 7.70 -1.83 -1.53
N THR A 187 8.96 -2.23 -1.54
CA THR A 187 10.03 -1.57 -2.30
C THR A 187 10.54 -2.53 -3.35
N SER A 188 10.55 -2.07 -4.60
CA SER A 188 11.09 -2.78 -5.75
C SER A 188 12.21 -1.96 -6.38
N ARG A 189 13.26 -2.65 -6.83
CA ARG A 189 14.43 -2.07 -7.48
C ARG A 189 14.57 -2.64 -8.89
N GLN A 190 14.92 -1.79 -9.85
CA GLN A 190 15.25 -2.16 -11.22
C GLN A 190 16.51 -1.44 -11.69
N ALA A 191 17.30 -2.12 -12.52
CA ALA A 191 18.41 -1.50 -13.24
C ALA A 191 17.87 -0.74 -14.45
N LEU A 192 18.54 0.36 -14.77
CA LEU A 192 18.30 1.21 -15.92
C LEU A 192 19.38 0.87 -16.95
N GLU A 193 18.98 0.33 -18.10
CA GLU A 193 19.89 -0.03 -19.21
C GLU A 193 20.41 1.20 -19.96
#